data_AF-A0A444IV25-F1
#
_entry.id   AF-A0A444IV25-F1
#
_cell.length_a   1.000
_cell.length_b   1.000
_cell.length_c   1.000
_cell.angle_alpha   90.00
_cell.angle_beta   90.00
_cell.angle_gamma   90.00
#
_symmetry.space_group_name_H-M   'P 1'
#
loop_
_entity.id
_entity.type
_entity.pdbx_description
1 polymer ?
#
loop_
_entity_poly.entity_id
_entity_poly.type
_entity_poly.pdbx_seq_one_letter_code
_entity_poly.pdbx_strand_id
1 'polypeptide(L)' 'MQDSIQQPVLHIIGTVHSDILRIEDAPKFHAESDRIGTLEILPQYQEA' A
#
# COMPACT_ATOMS: atom_id res chain seq x y z
N MET A 1 3.38 22.03 31.22
CA MET A 1 3.24 22.07 29.75
C MET A 1 2.96 20.65 29.31
N GLN A 2 1.77 20.39 28.78
CA GLN A 2 1.41 19.06 28.28
C GLN A 2 1.99 18.91 26.89
N ASP A 3 2.99 18.04 26.74
CA ASP A 3 3.42 17.58 25.43
C ASP A 3 2.27 16.78 24.82
N SER A 4 1.52 17.41 23.93
CA SER A 4 0.54 16.75 23.10
C SER A 4 1.25 15.72 22.23
N ILE A 5 1.12 14.43 22.57
CA ILE A 5 1.60 13.31 21.76
C ILE A 5 0.85 13.38 20.42
N GLN A 6 1.46 13.99 19.42
CA GLN A 6 0.92 14.01 18.07
C GLN A 6 1.04 12.59 17.52
N GLN A 7 -0.10 11.93 17.32
CA GLN A 7 -0.10 10.63 16.65
C GLN A 7 0.34 10.82 15.19
N PRO A 8 1.20 9.93 14.66
CA PRO A 8 1.62 10.00 13.27
C PRO A 8 0.40 9.81 12.35
N VAL A 9 0.30 10.65 11.33
CA VAL A 9 -0.76 10.57 10.32
C VAL A 9 -0.22 9.84 9.10
N LEU A 10 -0.85 8.71 8.75
CA LEU A 10 -0.52 7.98 7.52
C LEU A 10 -1.04 8.74 6.30
N HIS A 11 -0.17 8.87 5.30
CA HIS A 11 -0.49 9.48 4.01
C HIS A 11 -0.38 8.41 2.93
N ILE A 12 -1.45 8.22 2.16
CA ILE A 12 -1.46 7.27 1.04
C ILE A 12 -0.62 7.86 -0.09
N ILE A 13 0.40 7.12 -0.54
CA ILE A 13 1.33 7.58 -1.59
C ILE A 13 1.09 6.94 -2.96
N GLY A 14 0.21 5.95 -3.02
CA GLY A 14 0.00 5.16 -4.23
C GLY A 14 -1.06 4.08 -4.05
N THR A 15 -1.34 3.39 -5.14
CA THR A 15 -2.33 2.31 -5.24
C THR A 15 -1.71 1.09 -5.90
N VAL A 16 -2.02 -0.10 -5.38
CA VAL A 16 -1.65 -1.36 -6.02
C VAL A 16 -2.82 -1.84 -6.87
N HIS A 17 -2.54 -2.06 -8.15
CA HIS A 17 -3.45 -2.70 -9.10
C HIS A 17 -3.04 -4.15 -9.29
N SER A 18 -3.94 -5.10 -9.03
CA SER A 18 -3.68 -6.53 -9.19
C SER A 18 -4.93 -7.26 -9.67
N ASP A 19 -4.79 -8.53 -9.99
CA ASP A 19 -5.88 -9.45 -10.35
C ASP A 19 -6.60 -10.03 -9.12
N ILE A 20 -6.21 -9.67 -7.90
CA ILE A 20 -6.85 -10.09 -6.64
C ILE A 20 -8.06 -9.18 -6.38
N LEU A 21 -9.26 -9.69 -6.67
CA LEU A 21 -10.51 -8.93 -6.51
C LEU A 21 -11.21 -9.16 -5.16
N ARG A 22 -10.89 -10.26 -4.48
CA ARG A 22 -11.42 -10.62 -3.15
C ARG A 22 -10.30 -11.03 -2.22
N ILE A 23 -10.53 -10.84 -0.92
CA ILE A 23 -9.53 -11.18 0.10
C ILE A 23 -9.22 -12.68 0.15
N GLU A 24 -10.20 -13.53 -0.16
CA GLU A 24 -10.06 -15.00 -0.21
C GLU A 24 -9.19 -15.49 -1.38
N ASP A 25 -9.06 -14.67 -2.43
CA ASP A 25 -8.21 -14.97 -3.58
C ASP A 25 -6.75 -14.57 -3.32
N ALA A 26 -6.48 -13.81 -2.25
CA ALA A 26 -5.16 -13.31 -1.93
C ALA A 26 -4.28 -14.42 -1.31
N PRO A 27 -3.07 -14.67 -1.86
CA PRO A 27 -2.14 -15.60 -1.23
C PRO A 27 -1.73 -15.08 0.14
N LYS A 28 -1.57 -15.97 1.11
CA LYS A 28 -1.15 -15.59 2.47
C LYS A 28 0.28 -15.06 2.47
N PHE A 29 1.12 -15.60 1.59
CA PHE A 29 2.50 -15.19 1.40
C PHE A 29 2.82 -15.01 -0.08
N HIS A 30 3.65 -14.01 -0.41
CA HIS A 30 4.04 -13.77 -1.81
C HIS A 30 4.72 -14.98 -2.46
N ALA A 31 5.47 -15.77 -1.69
CA ALA A 31 6.21 -16.94 -2.17
C ALA A 31 5.29 -18.07 -2.69
N GLU A 32 3.98 -17.98 -2.43
CA GLU A 32 2.98 -18.95 -2.87
C GLU A 32 2.31 -18.55 -4.20
N SER A 33 2.74 -17.45 -4.83
CA SER A 33 2.08 -16.88 -6.00
C SER A 33 3.06 -16.20 -6.94
N ASP A 34 2.97 -16.55 -8.22
CA ASP A 34 3.67 -15.86 -9.31
C ASP A 34 2.89 -14.66 -9.89
N ARG A 35 1.75 -14.29 -9.29
CA ARG A 35 0.94 -13.13 -9.73
C ARG A 35 1.73 -11.83 -9.61
N ILE A 36 1.54 -10.96 -10.59
CA ILE A 36 2.21 -9.66 -10.70
C ILE A 36 1.14 -8.56 -10.71
N GLY A 37 1.42 -7.45 -10.02
CA GLY A 37 0.61 -6.24 -10.03
C GLY A 37 1.41 -5.01 -10.44
N THR A 38 0.73 -3.88 -10.58
CA THR A 38 1.33 -2.58 -10.85
C THR A 38 1.15 -1.67 -9.63
N LEU A 39 2.26 -1.09 -9.16
CA LEU A 39 2.22 -0.03 -8.16
C LEU A 39 2.15 1.32 -8.88
N GLU A 40 1.02 2.01 -8.74
CA GLU A 40 0.86 3.39 -9.19
C GLU A 40 1.19 4.35 -8.06
N ILE A 41 2.20 5.20 -8.27
CA ILE A 41 2.58 6.25 -7.31
C ILE A 41 1.86 7.54 -7.66
N LEU A 42 1.23 8.17 -6.66
CA LEU A 42 0.52 9.43 -6.85
C LEU A 42 1.49 10.53 -7.33
N PRO A 43 1.06 11.45 -8.22
CA PRO A 43 1.94 12.40 -8.89
C PRO A 43 2.88 13.17 -7.94
N GLN A 44 2.39 13.58 -6.77
CA GLN A 44 3.16 14.35 -5.79
C GLN A 44 4.32 13.57 -5.12
N TYR A 45 4.42 12.26 -5.37
CA TYR A 45 5.46 11.39 -4.81
C TYR A 45 6.32 10.71 -5.89
N GLN A 46 6.20 11.10 -7.17
CA GLN A 46 6.93 10.45 -8.26
C GLN A 46 8.44 10.71 -8.26
N GLU A 47 8.90 11.78 -7.61
CA GLU A 47 10.31 12.20 -7.56
C GLU A 47 10.95 11.97 -6.17
N ALA A 48 10.29 11.21 -5.30
CA ALA A 48 10.74 10.97 -3.93
C ALA A 48 11.95 10.02 -3.84
#